data_AF-A0A0B0NLY5-F1
#
_entry.id   AF-A0A0B0NLY5-F1
#
_cell.length_a   1.000
_cell.length_b   1.000
_cell.length_c   1.000
_cell.angle_alpha   90.00
_cell.angle_beta   90.00
_cell.angle_gamma   90.00
#
_symmetry.space_group_name_H-M   'P 1'
#
loop_
_entity.id
_entity.type
_entity.pdbx_description
1 polymer ?
#
loop_
_entity_poly.entity_id
_entity_poly.type
_entity_poly.pdbx_seq_one_letter_code
_entity_poly.pdbx_strand_id
1 'polypeptide(L)'
;MKADKVAILSDAVKMVRQLRSEAQRLKESNEELQAKIKELKAEKNELRDEKQRLKAEKEQLEQQVKAMSAQPGFLTQPPSISAALAAQRQAAGNKLMPVMGFPSLAMWQFMPPAAVDTSQDHVLRPPVA
;
A
#
# COMPACT_ATOMS: atom_id res chain seq x y z
N MET A 1 -26.19 54.96 -36.08
CA MET A 1 -26.58 53.79 -36.91
C MET A 1 -25.42 53.11 -37.65
N LYS A 2 -24.54 53.78 -38.41
CA LYS A 2 -23.39 53.08 -39.04
C LYS A 2 -22.34 52.59 -38.03
N ALA A 3 -22.02 53.42 -37.02
CA ALA A 3 -21.08 53.07 -35.95
C ALA A 3 -21.55 51.85 -35.12
N ASP A 4 -22.85 51.79 -34.80
CA ASP A 4 -23.43 50.70 -33.99
C ASP A 4 -23.31 49.33 -34.67
N LYS A 5 -23.50 49.28 -36.00
CA LYS A 5 -23.34 48.05 -36.78
C LYS A 5 -21.89 47.55 -36.76
N VAL A 6 -20.92 48.46 -36.84
CA VAL A 6 -19.49 48.13 -36.77
C VAL A 6 -19.12 47.61 -35.39
N ALA A 7 -19.65 48.20 -34.33
CA ALA A 7 -19.43 47.74 -32.96
C ALA A 7 -19.96 46.31 -32.75
N ILE A 8 -21.20 46.03 -33.16
CA ILE A 8 -21.81 44.69 -33.07
C ILE A 8 -20.98 43.65 -33.84
N LEU A 9 -20.55 43.98 -35.06
CA LEU A 9 -19.70 43.08 -35.86
C LEU A 9 -18.35 42.83 -35.20
N SER A 10 -17.72 43.86 -34.63
CA SER A 10 -16.46 43.74 -33.90
C SER A 10 -16.59 42.81 -32.70
N ASP A 11 -17.66 42.96 -31.92
CA ASP A 11 -17.90 42.13 -30.75
C ASP A 11 -18.23 40.68 -31.12
N ALA A 12 -19.01 40.46 -32.19
CA ALA A 12 -19.24 39.14 -32.74
C ALA A 12 -17.93 38.46 -33.17
N VAL A 13 -17.01 39.19 -33.82
CA VAL A 13 -15.69 38.66 -34.22
C VAL A 13 -14.85 38.29 -32.99
N LYS A 14 -14.84 39.11 -31.94
CA LYS A 14 -14.13 38.80 -30.68
C LYS A 14 -14.70 37.53 -30.04
N MET A 15 -16.02 37.42 -29.96
CA MET A 15 -16.69 36.26 -29.37
C MET A 15 -16.37 34.97 -30.15
N VAL A 16 -16.39 35.02 -31.49
CA VAL A 16 -16.01 33.87 -32.33
C VAL A 16 -14.57 33.43 -32.08
N ARG A 17 -13.63 34.39 -31.91
CA ARG A 17 -12.23 34.07 -31.59
C ARG A 17 -12.11 33.40 -30.21
N GLN A 18 -12.83 33.93 -29.21
CA GLN A 18 -12.84 33.36 -27.87
C GLN A 18 -13.39 31.92 -27.89
N LEU A 19 -14.57 31.71 -28.49
CA LEU A 19 -15.19 30.39 -28.60
C LEU A 19 -14.29 29.40 -29.34
N ARG A 20 -13.58 29.84 -30.38
CA ARG A 20 -12.60 28.99 -31.08
C ARG A 20 -11.44 28.57 -30.17
N SER A 21 -10.93 29.49 -29.35
CA SER A 21 -9.85 29.19 -28.41
C SER A 21 -10.32 28.25 -27.29
N GLU A 22 -11.55 28.43 -26.80
CA GLU A 22 -12.14 27.56 -25.78
C GLU A 22 -12.41 26.16 -26.34
N ALA A 23 -12.93 26.06 -27.56
CA ALA A 23 -13.13 24.79 -28.25
C ALA A 23 -11.81 24.03 -28.46
N GLN A 24 -10.73 24.73 -28.80
CA GLN A 24 -9.41 24.13 -28.95
C GLN A 24 -8.88 23.60 -27.61
N ARG A 25 -8.97 24.39 -26.54
CA ARG A 25 -8.56 23.95 -25.19
C ARG A 25 -9.38 22.77 -24.69
N LEU A 26 -10.70 22.76 -24.94
CA LEU A 26 -11.57 21.63 -24.58
C LEU A 26 -11.19 20.37 -25.37
N LYS A 27 -10.81 20.51 -26.64
CA LYS A 27 -10.33 19.38 -27.45
C LYS A 27 -9.03 18.80 -26.87
N GLU A 28 -8.06 19.65 -26.55
CA GLU A 28 -6.78 19.23 -25.94
C GLU A 28 -6.99 18.55 -24.59
N SER A 29 -7.83 19.14 -23.72
CA SER A 29 -8.16 18.54 -22.43
C SER A 29 -8.88 17.18 -22.57
N ASN A 30 -9.77 17.04 -23.56
CA ASN A 30 -10.41 15.76 -23.83
C ASN A 30 -9.42 14.70 -24.33
N GLU A 31 -8.46 15.08 -25.18
CA GLU A 31 -7.40 14.17 -25.65
C GLU A 31 -6.49 13.72 -24.48
N GLU A 32 -6.12 14.64 -23.59
CA GLU A 32 -5.36 14.35 -22.36
C GLU A 32 -6.13 13.39 -21.43
N LEU A 33 -7.40 13.66 -21.16
CA LEU A 33 -8.24 12.81 -20.33
C LEU A 33 -8.39 11.40 -20.94
N GLN A 34 -8.52 11.29 -22.26
CA GLN A 34 -8.56 9.99 -22.93
C GLN A 34 -7.23 9.23 -22.79
N ALA A 35 -6.10 9.92 -22.85
CA ALA A 35 -4.79 9.31 -22.58
C ALA A 35 -4.71 8.81 -21.14
N LYS A 36 -5.12 9.62 -20.16
CA LYS A 36 -5.10 9.24 -18.74
C LYS A 36 -6.03 8.05 -18.44
N ILE A 37 -7.19 7.99 -19.08
CA ILE A 37 -8.10 6.83 -18.99
C ILE A 37 -7.42 5.55 -19.50
N LYS A 38 -6.65 5.62 -20.59
CA LYS A 38 -5.94 4.45 -21.13
C LYS A 38 -4.84 3.98 -20.18
N GLU A 39 -4.06 4.92 -19.64
CA GLU A 39 -3.02 4.66 -18.64
C GLU A 39 -3.60 3.98 -17.39
N LEU A 40 -4.64 4.56 -16.79
CA LEU A 40 -5.30 4.00 -15.60
C LEU A 40 -5.91 2.62 -15.86
N LYS A 41 -6.39 2.36 -17.08
CA LYS A 41 -6.86 1.01 -17.46
C LYS A 41 -5.72 0.00 -17.50
N ALA A 42 -4.54 0.40 -17.98
CA ALA A 42 -3.36 -0.46 -17.99
C ALA A 42 -2.89 -0.73 -16.56
N GLU A 43 -2.71 0.31 -15.75
CA GLU A 43 -2.27 0.19 -14.35
C GLU A 43 -3.23 -0.68 -13.51
N LYS A 44 -4.55 -0.51 -13.68
CA LYS A 44 -5.55 -1.37 -13.03
C LYS A 44 -5.36 -2.85 -13.40
N ASN A 45 -5.02 -3.15 -14.65
CA ASN A 45 -4.79 -4.53 -15.08
C ASN A 45 -3.50 -5.08 -14.46
N GLU A 46 -2.42 -4.31 -14.46
CA GLU A 46 -1.16 -4.69 -13.82
C GLU A 46 -1.35 -4.98 -12.32
N LEU A 47 -2.09 -4.13 -11.60
CA LEU A 47 -2.42 -4.35 -10.20
C LEU A 47 -3.27 -5.62 -9.99
N ARG A 48 -4.14 -5.97 -10.94
CA ARG A 48 -4.92 -7.21 -10.88
C ARG A 48 -4.02 -8.43 -11.02
N ASP A 49 -3.10 -8.39 -11.97
CA ASP A 49 -2.16 -9.48 -12.24
C ASP A 49 -1.19 -9.66 -11.05
N GLU A 50 -0.67 -8.56 -10.52
CA GLU A 50 0.15 -8.52 -9.30
C GLU A 50 -0.59 -9.14 -8.11
N LYS A 51 -1.86 -8.73 -7.89
CA LYS A 51 -2.71 -9.29 -6.83
C LYS A 51 -2.89 -10.81 -6.98
N GLN A 52 -3.07 -11.30 -8.20
CA GLN A 52 -3.21 -12.73 -8.45
C GLN A 52 -1.91 -13.49 -8.16
N ARG A 53 -0.77 -12.93 -8.59
CA ARG A 53 0.56 -13.50 -8.31
C ARG A 53 0.83 -13.59 -6.80
N LEU A 54 0.62 -12.51 -6.07
CA LEU A 54 0.80 -12.48 -4.62
C LEU A 54 -0.14 -13.44 -3.89
N LYS A 55 -1.39 -13.61 -4.37
CA LYS A 55 -2.31 -14.59 -3.79
C LYS A 55 -1.79 -16.02 -3.96
N ALA A 56 -1.25 -16.36 -5.12
CA ALA A 56 -0.67 -17.68 -5.38
C ALA A 56 0.58 -17.92 -4.51
N GLU A 57 1.47 -16.94 -4.41
CA GLU A 57 2.67 -17.04 -3.57
C GLU A 57 2.32 -17.16 -2.08
N LYS A 58 1.33 -16.39 -1.61
CA LYS A 58 0.80 -16.51 -0.25
C LYS A 58 0.29 -17.93 0.03
N GLU A 59 -0.53 -18.49 -0.86
CA GLU A 59 -1.06 -19.85 -0.70
C GLU A 59 0.06 -20.90 -0.70
N GLN A 60 1.07 -20.76 -1.56
CA GLN A 60 2.24 -21.62 -1.59
C GLN A 60 3.04 -21.55 -0.28
N LEU A 61 3.24 -20.36 0.29
CA LEU A 61 3.93 -20.17 1.57
C LEU A 61 3.12 -20.76 2.73
N GLU A 62 1.81 -20.54 2.75
CA GLU A 62 0.92 -21.15 3.76
C GLU A 62 0.97 -22.68 3.71
N GLN A 63 0.98 -23.28 2.52
CA GLN A 63 1.15 -24.72 2.35
C GLN A 63 2.53 -25.20 2.85
N GLN A 64 3.61 -24.48 2.57
CA GLN A 64 4.95 -24.82 3.08
C GLN A 64 5.01 -24.76 4.62
N VAL A 65 4.47 -23.70 5.23
CA VAL A 65 4.39 -23.57 6.69
C VAL A 65 3.54 -24.68 7.31
N LYS A 66 2.43 -25.04 6.66
CA LYS A 66 1.58 -26.16 7.12
C LYS A 66 2.30 -27.51 6.99
N ALA A 67 3.03 -27.75 5.90
CA ALA A 67 3.81 -28.97 5.72
C ALA A 67 4.95 -29.08 6.74
N MET A 68 5.63 -27.97 7.05
CA MET A 68 6.66 -27.92 8.08
C MET A 68 6.10 -28.13 9.49
N SER A 69 4.92 -27.60 9.80
CA SER A 69 4.26 -27.81 11.10
C SER A 69 3.58 -29.18 11.23
N ALA A 70 3.32 -29.87 10.12
CA ALA A 70 2.70 -31.20 10.08
C ALA A 70 3.70 -32.38 10.12
N GLN A 71 5.01 -32.15 10.12
CA GLN A 71 6.01 -33.21 10.32
C GLN A 71 5.87 -33.82 11.73
N PRO A 72 5.45 -35.10 11.88
CA PRO A 72 5.45 -35.77 13.17
C PRO A 72 6.80 -36.47 13.36
N GLY A 73 7.69 -35.90 14.18
CA GLY A 73 8.85 -36.66 14.66
C GLY A 73 10.05 -35.84 15.14
N PHE A 74 10.28 -35.92 16.45
CA PHE A 74 11.57 -35.82 17.12
C PHE A 74 12.33 -34.49 17.02
N LEU A 75 12.17 -33.62 18.03
CA LEU A 75 13.19 -33.37 19.06
C LEU A 75 12.82 -32.14 19.92
N THR A 76 12.82 -32.38 21.22
CA THR A 76 13.01 -31.42 22.32
C THR A 76 12.08 -30.21 22.39
N GLN A 77 11.09 -30.31 23.29
CA GLN A 77 10.58 -29.13 23.99
C GLN A 77 11.77 -28.33 24.55
N PRO A 78 11.90 -27.02 24.29
CA PRO A 78 12.84 -26.21 25.05
C PRO A 78 12.40 -26.27 26.52
N PRO A 79 13.31 -26.52 27.48
CA PRO A 79 12.94 -26.48 28.88
C PRO A 79 12.37 -25.10 29.16
N SER A 80 11.14 -25.07 29.67
CA SER A 80 10.56 -23.86 30.24
C SER A 80 11.56 -23.31 31.26
N ILE A 81 12.14 -22.15 30.94
CA ILE A 81 13.10 -21.41 31.80
C ILE A 81 12.43 -20.98 33.13
N SER A 82 11.16 -21.31 33.35
CA SER A 82 10.45 -21.13 34.62
C SER A 82 11.11 -21.85 35.80
N ALA A 83 11.89 -22.92 35.59
CA ALA A 83 12.57 -23.62 36.69
C ALA A 83 13.98 -23.06 37.01
N ALA A 84 14.69 -22.49 36.04
CA ALA A 84 16.04 -21.94 36.27
C ALA A 84 16.01 -20.58 36.98
N LEU A 85 14.91 -19.82 36.84
CA LEU A 85 14.75 -18.52 37.51
C LEU A 85 14.56 -18.63 39.04
N ALA A 86 14.15 -19.80 39.55
CA ALA A 86 14.01 -20.01 40.99
C ALA A 86 15.37 -20.22 41.70
N ALA A 87 16.39 -20.74 41.00
CA ALA A 87 17.68 -21.06 41.60
C ALA A 87 18.69 -19.88 41.60
N GLN A 88 18.50 -18.86 40.74
CA GLN A 88 19.44 -17.74 40.64
C GLN A 88 19.18 -16.60 41.67
N ARG A 89 18.26 -16.77 42.62
CA ARG A 89 18.04 -15.80 43.71
C ARG A 89 19.08 -15.88 44.84
N GLN A 90 20.11 -16.70 44.70
CA GLN A 90 21.24 -16.77 45.63
C GLN A 90 22.56 -16.71 44.87
N ALA A 91 23.08 -15.51 44.62
CA ALA A 91 24.49 -15.18 44.82
C ALA A 91 24.80 -13.80 44.24
N ALA A 92 25.21 -12.94 45.17
CA ALA A 92 26.05 -11.77 45.03
C ALA A 92 26.75 -11.51 43.68
N GLY A 93 26.57 -10.28 43.20
CA GLY A 93 27.63 -9.41 42.69
C GLY A 93 28.46 -9.92 41.50
N ASN A 94 28.15 -9.44 40.30
CA ASN A 94 29.16 -8.82 39.44
C ASN A 94 28.52 -8.06 38.26
N LYS A 95 29.15 -6.92 37.95
CA LYS A 95 28.81 -6.02 36.85
C LYS A 95 29.10 -6.69 35.51
N LEU A 96 28.08 -7.16 34.81
CA LEU A 96 28.10 -7.24 33.35
C LEU A 96 26.71 -6.88 32.85
N MET A 97 26.59 -5.73 32.19
CA MET A 97 25.42 -5.39 31.40
C MET A 97 25.39 -6.38 30.22
N PRO A 98 24.37 -7.25 30.09
CA PRO A 98 24.18 -7.99 28.86
C PRO A 98 23.79 -6.98 27.79
N VAL A 99 24.59 -6.89 26.73
CA VAL A 99 24.22 -6.22 25.50
C VAL A 99 22.82 -6.70 25.11
N MET A 100 21.84 -5.79 25.07
CA MET A 100 20.52 -6.06 24.49
C MET A 100 20.72 -6.31 23.00
N GLY A 101 21.09 -7.54 22.65
CA GLY A 101 20.91 -8.05 21.31
C GLY A 101 19.41 -8.08 21.04
N PHE A 102 18.96 -7.30 20.05
CA PHE A 102 17.63 -7.45 19.50
C PHE A 102 17.47 -8.94 19.15
N PRO A 103 16.54 -9.68 19.77
CA PRO A 103 16.26 -11.03 19.33
C PRO A 103 15.87 -10.93 17.86
N SER A 104 16.43 -11.80 17.03
CA SER A 104 16.07 -12.05 15.63
C SER A 104 14.65 -12.62 15.49
N LEU A 105 13.76 -12.27 16.42
CA LEU A 105 12.33 -12.49 16.38
C LEU A 105 11.72 -11.27 15.71
N ALA A 106 11.21 -11.48 14.51
CA ALA A 106 10.61 -10.42 13.74
C ALA A 106 9.38 -9.87 14.51
N MET A 107 9.38 -8.56 14.76
CA MET A 107 8.51 -7.87 15.73
C MET A 107 7.00 -8.03 15.47
N TRP A 108 6.59 -8.47 14.28
CA TRP A 108 5.20 -8.74 13.88
C TRP A 108 4.54 -9.85 14.72
N GLN A 109 5.30 -10.81 15.26
CA GLN A 109 4.75 -11.87 16.13
C GLN A 109 4.21 -11.33 17.48
N PHE A 110 4.60 -10.11 17.85
CA PHE A 110 4.13 -9.43 19.05
C PHE A 110 3.09 -8.35 18.75
N MET A 111 2.74 -8.15 17.48
CA MET A 111 1.72 -7.18 17.11
C MET A 111 0.32 -7.79 17.22
N PRO A 112 -0.69 -7.01 17.65
CA PRO A 112 -2.07 -7.45 17.63
C PRO A 112 -2.47 -7.88 16.20
N PRO A 113 -3.26 -8.95 16.00
CA PRO A 113 -3.70 -9.38 14.68
C PRO A 113 -4.35 -8.27 13.83
N ALA A 114 -5.07 -7.34 14.47
CA ALA A 114 -5.66 -6.18 13.82
C ALA A 114 -4.64 -5.17 13.26
N ALA A 115 -3.39 -5.16 13.75
CA ALA A 115 -2.32 -4.31 13.24
C ALA A 115 -1.57 -4.95 12.06
N VAL A 116 -1.67 -6.28 11.90
CA VAL A 116 -1.11 -7.03 10.76
C VAL A 116 -2.14 -7.20 9.65
N ASP A 117 -3.43 -7.09 9.99
CA ASP A 117 -4.54 -7.18 9.06
C ASP A 117 -4.70 -5.89 8.22
N THR A 118 -4.12 -5.90 7.04
CA THR A 118 -4.26 -4.80 6.07
C THR A 118 -5.56 -4.87 5.28
N SER A 119 -6.45 -5.85 5.54
CA SER A 119 -7.71 -5.99 4.80
C SER A 119 -8.61 -4.76 4.92
N GLN A 120 -8.48 -3.98 6.00
CA GLN A 120 -9.23 -2.75 6.25
C GLN A 120 -8.43 -1.45 6.05
N ASP A 121 -7.19 -1.52 5.56
CA ASP A 121 -6.35 -0.33 5.40
C ASP A 121 -6.94 0.64 4.35
N HIS A 122 -7.71 0.12 3.38
CA HIS A 122 -8.47 0.91 2.40
C HIS A 122 -9.64 1.71 2.99
N VAL A 123 -10.14 1.34 4.19
CA VAL A 123 -11.17 2.09 4.92
C VAL A 123 -10.53 3.19 5.77
N LEU A 124 -9.34 2.92 6.31
CA LEU A 124 -8.63 3.81 7.23
C LEU A 124 -7.71 4.83 6.51
N ARG A 125 -7.35 4.58 5.26
CA ARG A 125 -6.57 5.51 4.42
C ARG A 125 -7.33 5.85 3.15
N PRO A 126 -8.11 6.94 3.13
CA PRO A 126 -8.68 7.44 1.89
C PRO A 126 -7.54 7.74 0.89
N PRO A 127 -7.76 7.51 -0.41
CA PRO A 127 -6.75 7.80 -1.43
C PRO A 127 -6.37 9.27 -1.33
N VAL A 128 -5.09 9.54 -1.10
CA VAL A 128 -4.56 10.90 -1.15
C VAL A 128 -4.78 11.39 -2.58
N ALA A 129 -5.63 12.42 -2.69
CA ALA A 129 -6.04 13.06 -3.94
C ALA A 129 -4.88 13.76 -4.66
#